data_AF-A0A957DIB0-F1
#
_entry.id   AF-A0A957DIB0-F1
#
_cell.length_a   1.000
_cell.length_b   1.000
_cell.length_c   1.000
_cell.angle_alpha   90.00
_cell.angle_beta   90.00
_cell.angle_gamma   90.00
#
_symmetry.space_group_name_H-M   'P 1'
#
loop_
_entity.id
_entity.type
_entity.pdbx_description
1 polymer ?
#
loop_
_entity_poly.entity_id
_entity_poly.type
_entity_poly.pdbx_seq_one_letter_code
_entity_poly.pdbx_strand_id
1 'polypeptide(L)'
;MMEEERPVQDARQSIESGNAPPPDASATAGKSSTGLLVAGILVVVILIIAGLFLPPISLGQRLGLGADNASPSATQAPAETLSLPGLISLDVADPSGVSVMGYAAADFLAGSAGEAYQAAIANLPAALTPTGQVFTIDGSASASGSAALTPQADAAPLETLDAYGWNGSAWVFMPSRLDTANNQLVSLPGPLPSVMALMQVAAP
;
A
#
# COMPACT_ATOMS: atom_id res chain seq x y z
N MET A 1 0.88 -43.79 51.81
CA MET A 1 0.85 -44.39 50.47
C MET A 1 1.69 -43.51 49.59
N MET A 2 2.88 -43.88 49.11
CA MET A 2 3.64 -45.12 49.17
C MET A 2 5.12 -44.68 49.17
N GLU A 3 5.93 -45.13 50.13
CA GLU A 3 6.96 -46.18 49.95
C GLU A 3 8.06 -45.73 48.98
N GLU A 4 9.20 -45.32 49.51
CA GLU A 4 10.40 -46.17 49.68
C GLU A 4 11.29 -46.10 48.43
N GLU A 5 12.52 -45.61 48.60
CA GLU A 5 13.72 -46.37 48.24
C GLU A 5 14.96 -45.60 48.73
N ARG A 6 15.75 -46.24 49.60
CA ARG A 6 17.16 -45.92 49.84
C ARG A 6 18.00 -46.86 48.97
N PRO A 7 19.18 -46.43 48.54
CA PRO A 7 20.43 -46.99 49.08
C PRO A 7 21.43 -45.85 49.39
N VAL A 8 22.18 -45.78 50.51
CA VAL A 8 23.17 -46.68 51.12
C VAL A 8 24.44 -46.90 50.25
N GLN A 9 25.59 -46.64 50.89
CA GLN A 9 26.99 -47.04 50.59
C GLN A 9 27.78 -46.19 49.60
N ASP A 10 28.85 -45.50 50.05
CA ASP A 10 30.19 -45.98 50.46
C ASP A 10 31.15 -46.13 49.27
N ALA A 11 32.01 -45.13 49.09
CA ALA A 11 33.35 -45.24 48.51
C ALA A 11 34.07 -43.92 48.87
N ARG A 12 34.74 -43.85 50.02
CA ARG A 12 36.16 -44.18 50.19
C ARG A 12 37.06 -43.73 49.04
N GLN A 13 37.96 -42.81 49.41
CA GLN A 13 39.41 -42.85 49.15
C GLN A 13 39.92 -42.35 47.79
N SER A 14 40.56 -41.18 47.82
CA SER A 14 42.02 -40.97 47.61
C SER A 14 42.28 -39.48 47.84
N ILE A 15 42.87 -39.05 48.96
CA ILE A 15 44.32 -38.85 49.14
C ILE A 15 45.00 -38.46 47.81
N GLU A 16 45.15 -37.16 47.56
CA GLU A 16 46.34 -36.66 46.90
C GLU A 16 46.83 -35.44 47.68
N SER A 17 47.70 -35.72 48.63
CA SER A 17 48.61 -34.73 49.22
C SER A 17 49.65 -34.36 48.17
N GLY A 18 49.77 -33.09 47.81
CA GLY A 18 50.84 -32.68 46.90
C GLY A 18 50.93 -31.19 46.61
N ASN A 19 51.79 -30.52 47.39
CA ASN A 19 52.65 -29.41 46.96
C ASN A 19 52.15 -27.95 47.06
N ALA A 20 52.63 -27.27 48.11
CA ALA A 20 53.30 -25.95 48.20
C ALA A 20 52.80 -24.69 47.41
N PRO A 21 53.03 -23.47 47.94
CA PRO A 21 52.16 -22.28 47.79
C PRO A 21 52.79 -21.13 46.94
N PRO A 22 52.29 -19.88 46.99
CA PRO A 22 50.94 -19.32 46.81
C PRO A 22 50.91 -18.45 45.52
N PRO A 23 49.78 -17.80 45.16
CA PRO A 23 49.75 -16.37 45.44
C PRO A 23 48.35 -15.82 45.80
N ASP A 24 48.36 -14.86 46.73
CA ASP A 24 47.50 -13.67 46.66
C ASP A 24 45.98 -13.89 46.59
N ALA A 25 45.39 -14.40 47.67
CA ALA A 25 43.98 -14.14 47.94
C ALA A 25 43.82 -12.69 48.43
N SER A 26 43.88 -11.76 47.48
CA SER A 26 43.45 -10.39 47.66
C SER A 26 42.02 -10.39 48.16
N ALA A 27 41.84 -10.01 49.42
CA ALA A 27 40.57 -9.60 49.95
C ALA A 27 40.07 -8.36 49.20
N THR A 28 38.75 -8.22 49.17
CA THR A 28 37.99 -6.99 48.93
C THR A 28 38.06 -6.38 47.54
N ALA A 29 36.94 -6.46 46.81
CA ALA A 29 36.02 -5.32 46.77
C ALA A 29 34.90 -5.65 45.77
N GLY A 30 33.66 -5.69 46.27
CA GLY A 30 32.49 -5.59 45.42
C GLY A 30 32.61 -4.33 44.57
N LYS A 31 32.70 -4.49 43.25
CA LYS A 31 32.61 -3.40 42.29
C LYS A 31 31.31 -3.57 41.51
N SER A 32 30.24 -3.14 42.15
CA SER A 32 28.99 -2.63 41.57
C SER A 32 28.66 -3.11 40.16
N SER A 33 27.63 -3.96 40.07
CA SER A 33 26.93 -4.37 38.83
C SER A 33 26.44 -3.19 37.95
N THR A 34 26.62 -1.95 38.40
CA THR A 34 26.46 -0.71 37.64
C THR A 34 27.37 -0.64 36.40
N GLY A 35 28.57 -1.21 36.42
CA GLY A 35 29.45 -1.20 35.24
C GLY A 35 28.92 -2.06 34.09
N LEU A 36 28.31 -3.21 34.42
CA LEU A 36 27.69 -4.11 33.44
C LEU A 36 26.39 -3.51 32.88
N LEU A 37 25.63 -2.78 33.72
CA LEU A 37 24.45 -2.04 33.27
C LEU A 37 24.80 -0.90 32.32
N VAL A 38 25.84 -0.12 32.62
CA VAL A 38 26.30 0.98 31.75
C VAL A 38 26.85 0.42 30.44
N ALA A 39 27.65 -0.66 30.49
CA ALA A 39 28.13 -1.34 29.29
C ALA A 39 26.97 -1.93 28.46
N GLY A 40 25.98 -2.54 29.12
CA GLY A 40 24.79 -3.08 28.48
C GLY A 40 23.95 -1.99 27.80
N ILE A 41 23.73 -0.86 28.47
CA ILE A 41 23.02 0.28 27.90
C ILE A 41 23.78 0.86 26.70
N LEU A 42 25.10 0.98 26.78
CA LEU A 42 25.92 1.48 25.68
C LEU A 42 25.85 0.56 24.44
N VAL A 43 25.92 -0.76 24.66
CA VAL A 43 25.76 -1.75 23.59
C VAL A 43 24.36 -1.68 22.97
N VAL A 44 23.32 -1.53 23.79
CA VAL A 44 21.94 -1.36 23.30
C VAL A 44 21.80 -0.08 22.48
N VAL A 45 22.38 1.04 22.90
CA VAL A 45 22.35 2.30 22.14
C VAL A 45 23.08 2.15 20.80
N ILE A 46 24.23 1.49 20.77
CA ILE A 46 24.96 1.23 19.51
C ILE A 46 24.18 0.28 18.61
N LEU A 47 23.53 -0.76 19.17
CA LEU A 47 22.67 -1.67 18.41
C LEU A 47 21.39 -0.98 17.90
N ILE A 48 20.88 0.04 18.60
CA ILE A 48 19.78 0.88 18.12
C ILE A 48 20.24 1.75 16.95
N ILE A 49 21.43 2.37 17.06
CA ILE A 49 22.00 3.19 15.98
C ILE A 49 22.34 2.33 14.75
N ALA A 50 22.94 1.16 14.96
CA ALA A 50 23.25 0.20 13.90
C ALA A 50 21.97 -0.43 13.33
N GLY A 51 21.00 -0.75 14.18
CA GLY A 51 19.67 -1.26 13.81
C GLY A 51 18.87 -0.25 12.98
N LEU A 52 19.08 1.05 13.19
CA LEU A 52 18.53 2.11 12.32
C LEU A 52 19.08 2.05 10.89
N PHE A 53 20.27 1.46 10.69
CA PHE A 53 20.91 1.24 9.40
C PHE A 53 20.78 -0.21 8.88
N LEU A 54 20.17 -1.13 9.65
CA LEU A 54 19.80 -2.45 9.14
C LEU A 54 18.45 -2.36 8.41
N PRO A 55 18.35 -2.66 7.10
CA PRO A 55 17.07 -2.83 6.43
C PRO A 55 16.42 -4.14 6.91
N PRO A 56 15.10 -4.19 7.19
CA PRO A 56 14.07 -3.52 6.39
C PRO A 56 13.14 -2.63 7.22
N ILE A 57 12.55 -1.65 6.54
CA ILE A 57 11.56 -0.66 7.03
C ILE A 57 12.21 0.62 7.61
N SER A 58 12.62 1.50 6.70
CA SER A 58 13.10 2.84 6.99
C SER A 58 11.97 3.73 7.55
N LEU A 59 12.09 4.15 8.81
CA LEU A 59 11.23 5.19 9.42
C LEU A 59 11.32 6.55 8.71
N GLY A 60 12.37 6.77 7.90
CA GLY A 60 12.50 7.94 7.02
C GLY A 60 11.36 8.06 5.99
N GLN A 61 10.76 6.95 5.55
CA GLN A 61 9.58 6.97 4.68
C GLN A 61 8.31 7.46 5.40
N ARG A 62 8.29 7.49 6.74
CA ARG A 62 7.11 7.94 7.50
C ARG A 62 7.17 9.39 7.98
N LEU A 63 8.32 10.06 7.89
CA LEU A 63 8.43 11.48 8.26
C LEU A 63 8.38 12.45 7.07
N GLY A 64 7.88 12.00 5.92
CA GLY A 64 7.38 12.88 4.88
C GLY A 64 8.43 13.62 4.06
N LEU A 65 9.59 13.00 3.84
CA LEU A 65 10.63 13.54 2.94
C LEU A 65 11.25 12.40 2.12
N GLY A 66 10.51 11.86 1.16
CA GLY A 66 11.06 10.95 0.14
C GLY A 66 10.12 9.83 -0.31
N ALA A 67 9.56 10.03 -1.51
CA ALA A 67 9.32 9.02 -2.54
C ALA A 67 8.57 7.71 -2.19
N ASP A 68 7.41 7.58 -2.85
CA ASP A 68 6.96 6.38 -3.57
C ASP A 68 6.55 5.11 -2.79
N ASN A 69 5.25 4.82 -2.96
CA ASN A 69 4.55 3.53 -2.91
C ASN A 69 3.99 2.97 -1.57
N ALA A 70 2.65 2.98 -1.56
CA ALA A 70 1.72 1.98 -1.02
C ALA A 70 1.56 1.85 0.51
N SER A 71 0.53 2.52 1.04
CA SER A 71 -0.29 1.99 2.14
C SER A 71 -1.75 2.40 1.98
N PRO A 72 -2.72 1.47 2.17
CA PRO A 72 -4.14 1.73 2.00
C PRO A 72 -4.75 2.22 3.32
N SER A 73 -5.17 3.48 3.39
CA SER A 73 -6.29 3.96 4.21
C SER A 73 -6.36 5.49 4.21
N ALA A 74 -7.50 5.98 3.73
CA ALA A 74 -8.20 7.20 4.10
C ALA A 74 -7.40 8.48 4.38
N THR A 75 -7.72 9.50 3.57
CA THR A 75 -7.33 10.92 3.70
C THR A 75 -5.96 11.26 3.11
N GLN A 76 -5.79 10.96 1.82
CA GLN A 76 -4.81 11.66 1.00
C GLN A 76 -5.59 12.56 0.05
N ALA A 77 -5.31 13.86 0.09
CA ALA A 77 -5.72 14.77 -0.97
C ALA A 77 -5.28 14.17 -2.33
N PRO A 78 -6.06 14.37 -3.41
CA PRO A 78 -5.77 13.76 -4.69
C PRO A 78 -4.34 14.10 -5.11
N ALA A 79 -3.52 13.09 -5.38
CA ALA A 79 -2.30 13.34 -6.12
C ALA A 79 -2.73 13.75 -7.53
N GLU A 80 -2.33 14.93 -7.98
CA GLU A 80 -2.53 15.38 -9.35
C GLU A 80 -1.67 14.52 -10.27
N THR A 81 -2.19 13.38 -10.72
CA THR A 81 -1.51 12.49 -11.65
C THR A 81 -2.33 12.35 -12.92
N LEU A 82 -1.66 12.14 -14.06
CA LEU A 82 -2.32 11.80 -15.33
C LEU A 82 -2.50 10.28 -15.49
N SER A 83 -1.98 9.49 -14.55
CA SER A 83 -2.07 8.05 -14.57
C SER A 83 -2.14 7.48 -13.16
N LEU A 84 -2.91 6.41 -13.03
CA LEU A 84 -2.98 5.55 -11.87
C LEU A 84 -2.44 4.19 -12.31
N PRO A 85 -1.26 3.77 -11.81
CA PRO A 85 -0.61 2.55 -12.28
C PRO A 85 -1.53 1.33 -12.25
N GLY A 86 -1.65 0.65 -13.40
CA GLY A 86 -2.49 -0.55 -13.53
C GLY A 86 -4.00 -0.29 -13.60
N LEU A 87 -4.44 0.96 -13.65
CA LEU A 87 -5.86 1.33 -13.62
C LEU A 87 -6.24 2.22 -14.81
N ILE A 88 -5.58 3.37 -14.94
CA ILE A 88 -5.86 4.33 -15.99
C ILE A 88 -4.60 5.09 -16.38
N SER A 89 -4.45 5.39 -17.67
CA SER A 89 -3.45 6.33 -18.18
C SER A 89 -4.09 7.31 -19.15
N LEU A 90 -3.88 8.60 -18.92
CA LEU A 90 -4.32 9.68 -19.82
C LEU A 90 -3.14 10.14 -20.68
N ASP A 91 -3.38 10.24 -21.99
CA ASP A 91 -2.50 10.89 -22.95
C ASP A 91 -3.18 12.19 -23.40
N VAL A 92 -2.76 13.32 -22.81
CA VAL A 92 -3.43 14.63 -22.95
C VAL A 92 -2.50 15.60 -23.68
N ALA A 93 -3.05 16.35 -24.64
CA ALA A 93 -2.28 17.29 -25.43
C ALA A 93 -1.69 18.45 -24.60
N ASP A 94 -2.44 18.94 -23.62
CA ASP A 94 -1.96 19.88 -22.59
C ASP A 94 -2.32 19.31 -21.20
N PRO A 95 -1.35 18.72 -20.49
CA PRO A 95 -1.59 18.10 -19.19
C PRO A 95 -1.71 19.12 -18.04
N SER A 96 -1.47 20.41 -18.30
CA SER A 96 -1.40 21.44 -17.26
C SER A 96 -2.73 21.60 -16.54
N GLY A 97 -2.78 21.22 -15.25
CA GLY A 97 -3.99 21.31 -14.43
C GLY A 97 -5.01 20.21 -14.70
N VAL A 98 -4.62 19.13 -15.39
CA VAL A 98 -5.43 17.91 -15.54
C VAL A 98 -4.96 16.87 -14.54
N SER A 99 -5.90 16.33 -13.77
CA SER A 99 -5.62 15.26 -12.81
C SER A 99 -6.71 14.19 -12.86
N VAL A 100 -6.32 12.96 -12.51
CA VAL A 100 -7.24 11.83 -12.42
C VAL A 100 -7.30 11.28 -10.99
N MET A 101 -8.49 10.94 -10.54
CA MET A 101 -8.72 10.19 -9.31
C MET A 101 -9.52 8.93 -9.57
N GLY A 102 -9.26 7.87 -8.82
CA GLY A 102 -10.02 6.62 -8.87
C GLY A 102 -10.87 6.43 -7.61
N TYR A 103 -12.12 6.02 -7.80
CA TYR A 103 -13.06 5.66 -6.75
C TYR A 103 -13.59 4.27 -7.03
N ALA A 104 -13.78 3.42 -6.01
CA ALA A 104 -14.57 2.21 -6.22
C ALA A 104 -15.98 2.60 -6.68
N ALA A 105 -16.58 1.83 -7.59
CA ALA A 105 -17.90 2.14 -8.13
C ALA A 105 -18.96 2.36 -7.03
N ALA A 106 -18.95 1.55 -5.98
CA ALA A 106 -19.85 1.71 -4.84
C ALA A 106 -19.64 3.04 -4.09
N ASP A 107 -18.38 3.46 -3.90
CA ASP A 107 -18.06 4.72 -3.23
C ASP A 107 -18.42 5.93 -4.08
N PHE A 108 -18.18 5.86 -5.39
CA PHE A 108 -18.59 6.90 -6.33
C PHE A 108 -20.12 7.07 -6.29
N LEU A 109 -20.87 5.98 -6.39
CA LEU A 109 -22.34 6.00 -6.34
C LEU A 109 -22.89 6.45 -4.98
N ALA A 110 -22.13 6.24 -3.90
CA ALA A 110 -22.45 6.79 -2.56
C ALA A 110 -22.15 8.29 -2.44
N GLY A 111 -21.56 8.93 -3.45
CA GLY A 111 -21.25 10.36 -3.47
C GLY A 111 -19.87 10.72 -2.91
N SER A 112 -18.98 9.76 -2.66
CA SER A 112 -17.65 9.99 -2.08
C SER A 112 -16.72 10.82 -2.98
N ALA A 113 -17.06 10.98 -4.26
CA ALA A 113 -16.34 11.86 -5.19
C ALA A 113 -16.64 13.35 -4.99
N GLY A 114 -17.66 13.70 -4.18
CA GLY A 114 -18.03 15.08 -3.88
C GLY A 114 -19.23 15.59 -4.69
N GLU A 115 -19.72 16.77 -4.32
CA GLU A 115 -20.97 17.33 -4.84
C GLU A 115 -20.93 17.64 -6.34
N ALA A 116 -19.74 17.92 -6.89
CA ALA A 116 -19.55 18.21 -8.31
C ALA A 116 -20.01 17.05 -9.23
N TYR A 117 -20.00 15.81 -8.72
CA TYR A 117 -20.31 14.61 -9.50
C TYR A 117 -21.72 14.06 -9.24
N GLN A 118 -22.53 14.72 -8.41
CA GLN A 118 -23.90 14.29 -8.11
C GLN A 118 -24.78 14.22 -9.35
N ALA A 119 -24.60 15.14 -10.30
CA ALA A 119 -25.31 15.09 -11.57
C ALA A 119 -24.96 13.84 -12.39
N ALA A 120 -23.69 13.40 -12.36
CA ALA A 120 -23.26 12.18 -13.03
C ALA A 120 -23.91 10.94 -12.41
N ILE A 121 -23.96 10.87 -11.07
CA ILE A 121 -24.62 9.77 -10.34
C ILE A 121 -26.12 9.74 -10.66
N ALA A 122 -26.80 10.88 -10.54
CA ALA A 122 -28.24 10.98 -10.73
C ALA A 122 -28.70 10.68 -12.16
N ASN A 123 -27.84 10.90 -13.16
CA ASN A 123 -28.15 10.66 -14.57
C ASN A 123 -27.51 9.37 -15.11
N LEU A 124 -26.96 8.51 -14.25
CA LEU A 124 -26.48 7.20 -14.68
C LEU A 124 -27.66 6.36 -15.18
N PRO A 125 -27.69 5.96 -16.47
CA PRO A 125 -28.75 5.13 -17.00
C PRO A 125 -28.83 3.79 -16.27
N ALA A 126 -30.05 3.33 -15.96
CA ALA A 126 -30.26 2.07 -15.23
C ALA A 126 -29.73 0.82 -15.96
N ALA A 127 -29.53 0.91 -17.28
CA ALA A 127 -28.94 -0.16 -18.08
C ALA A 127 -27.40 -0.22 -18.01
N LEU A 128 -26.75 0.79 -17.42
CA LEU A 128 -25.30 0.86 -17.27
C LEU A 128 -24.90 0.55 -15.84
N THR A 129 -24.06 -0.47 -15.66
CA THR A 129 -23.49 -0.82 -14.36
C THR A 129 -21.98 -0.58 -14.37
N PRO A 130 -21.44 0.37 -13.58
CA PRO A 130 -20.01 0.59 -13.48
C PRO A 130 -19.31 -0.61 -12.85
N THR A 131 -18.18 -0.99 -13.43
CA THR A 131 -17.38 -2.15 -13.01
C THR A 131 -16.01 -1.72 -12.52
N GLY A 132 -15.60 -2.22 -11.36
CA GLY A 132 -14.33 -1.85 -10.72
C GLY A 132 -14.32 -0.40 -10.22
N GLN A 133 -13.53 0.44 -10.88
CA GLN A 133 -13.34 1.84 -10.50
C GLN A 133 -13.96 2.82 -11.49
N VAL A 134 -14.41 3.94 -10.94
CA VAL A 134 -14.85 5.13 -11.65
C VAL A 134 -13.78 6.19 -11.47
N PHE A 135 -13.35 6.79 -12.57
CA PHE A 135 -12.29 7.79 -12.59
C PHE A 135 -12.87 9.19 -12.78
N THR A 136 -12.54 10.14 -11.91
CA THR A 136 -12.87 11.55 -12.13
C THR A 136 -11.68 12.26 -12.74
N ILE A 137 -11.94 13.20 -13.66
CA ILE A 137 -10.91 14.00 -14.32
C ILE A 137 -11.18 15.47 -14.05
N ASP A 138 -10.40 16.05 -13.14
CA ASP A 138 -10.41 17.49 -12.89
C ASP A 138 -9.61 18.20 -14.01
N GLY A 139 -10.03 19.41 -14.37
CA GLY A 139 -9.44 20.16 -15.49
C GLY A 139 -9.83 19.67 -16.89
N SER A 140 -10.78 18.72 -17.00
CA SER A 140 -11.20 18.10 -18.26
C SER A 140 -11.94 19.04 -19.24
N ALA A 141 -12.49 20.16 -18.78
CA ALA A 141 -13.41 21.02 -19.54
C ALA A 141 -12.86 21.54 -20.88
N SER A 142 -11.53 21.62 -21.04
CA SER A 142 -10.88 21.98 -22.31
C SER A 142 -9.78 21.00 -22.70
N ALA A 143 -9.63 19.91 -21.96
CA ALA A 143 -8.62 18.90 -22.21
C ALA A 143 -9.06 17.99 -23.37
N SER A 144 -8.11 17.61 -24.21
CA SER A 144 -8.31 16.63 -25.27
C SER A 144 -7.17 15.63 -25.27
N GLY A 145 -7.51 14.37 -25.50
CA GLY A 145 -6.58 13.27 -25.33
C GLY A 145 -7.22 11.91 -25.55
N SER A 146 -6.48 10.87 -25.18
CA SER A 146 -6.99 9.50 -25.10
C SER A 146 -6.80 8.94 -23.69
N ALA A 147 -7.60 7.95 -23.33
CA ALA A 147 -7.54 7.26 -22.05
C ALA A 147 -7.38 5.76 -22.29
N ALA A 148 -6.45 5.14 -21.58
CA ALA A 148 -6.31 3.70 -21.53
C ALA A 148 -6.80 3.20 -20.17
N LEU A 149 -7.88 2.42 -20.17
CA LEU A 149 -8.53 1.89 -18.98
C LEU A 149 -8.25 0.39 -18.85
N THR A 150 -7.80 -0.02 -17.67
CA THR A 150 -7.54 -1.42 -17.34
C THR A 150 -8.71 -1.96 -16.49
N PRO A 151 -9.39 -3.03 -16.90
CA PRO A 151 -10.37 -3.71 -16.05
C PRO A 151 -9.68 -4.28 -14.81
N GLN A 152 -10.33 -4.16 -13.66
CA GLN A 152 -9.83 -4.76 -12.43
C GLN A 152 -10.07 -6.28 -12.41
N ALA A 153 -9.35 -7.00 -11.53
CA ALA A 153 -9.36 -8.47 -11.51
C ALA A 153 -10.76 -9.09 -11.35
N ASP A 154 -11.68 -8.39 -10.68
CA ASP A 154 -13.06 -8.85 -10.45
C ASP A 154 -14.06 -8.34 -11.51
N ALA A 155 -13.58 -7.63 -12.53
CA ALA A 155 -14.42 -7.14 -13.62
C ALA A 155 -14.76 -8.29 -14.59
N ALA A 156 -15.88 -8.14 -15.31
CA ALA A 156 -16.22 -9.04 -16.39
C ALA A 156 -15.16 -9.00 -17.51
N PRO A 157 -15.13 -10.01 -18.40
CA PRO A 157 -14.20 -10.03 -19.53
C PRO A 157 -14.26 -8.72 -20.30
N LEU A 158 -13.11 -8.18 -20.70
CA LEU A 158 -12.99 -6.84 -21.27
C LEU A 158 -13.81 -6.66 -22.55
N GLU A 159 -14.08 -7.75 -23.27
CA GLU A 159 -14.96 -7.83 -24.45
C GLU A 159 -16.45 -7.63 -24.15
N THR A 160 -16.84 -7.65 -22.88
CA THR A 160 -18.22 -7.38 -22.40
C THR A 160 -18.36 -6.00 -21.77
N LEU A 161 -17.27 -5.23 -21.74
CA LEU A 161 -17.20 -3.92 -21.13
C LEU A 161 -17.08 -2.84 -22.21
N ASP A 162 -17.79 -1.75 -21.99
CA ASP A 162 -17.72 -0.55 -22.81
C ASP A 162 -17.23 0.62 -21.98
N ALA A 163 -16.40 1.48 -22.58
CA ALA A 163 -15.99 2.72 -21.93
C ALA A 163 -17.09 3.78 -22.05
N TYR A 164 -17.46 4.39 -20.93
CA TYR A 164 -18.41 5.49 -20.89
C TYR A 164 -17.84 6.69 -20.14
N GLY A 165 -18.21 7.88 -20.60
CA GLY A 165 -17.77 9.15 -20.05
C GLY A 165 -18.93 10.09 -19.70
N TRP A 166 -18.84 10.79 -18.57
CA TRP A 166 -19.73 11.88 -18.22
C TRP A 166 -19.24 13.21 -18.81
N ASN A 167 -19.98 13.76 -19.76
CA ASN A 167 -19.63 15.02 -20.43
C ASN A 167 -20.15 16.29 -19.72
N GLY A 168 -20.68 16.16 -18.49
CA GLY A 168 -21.34 17.25 -17.78
C GLY A 168 -22.88 17.24 -17.90
N SER A 169 -23.44 16.46 -18.82
CA SER A 169 -24.90 16.40 -19.06
C SER A 169 -25.44 14.99 -19.23
N ALA A 170 -24.68 14.09 -19.86
CA ALA A 170 -25.08 12.72 -20.10
C ALA A 170 -23.86 11.78 -20.02
N TRP A 171 -24.14 10.51 -19.73
CA TRP A 171 -23.19 9.43 -19.96
C TRP A 171 -23.18 9.10 -21.44
N VAL A 172 -22.00 9.22 -22.05
CA VAL A 172 -21.81 9.01 -23.48
C VAL A 172 -20.84 7.86 -23.68
N PHE A 173 -21.17 6.98 -24.62
CA PHE A 173 -20.26 5.93 -25.05
C PHE A 173 -18.98 6.54 -25.62
N MET A 174 -17.83 6.04 -25.16
CA MET A 174 -16.52 6.44 -25.64
C MET A 174 -16.02 5.37 -26.60
N PRO A 175 -15.90 5.66 -27.91
CA PRO A 175 -15.32 4.72 -28.85
C PRO A 175 -13.91 4.32 -28.41
N SER A 176 -13.70 3.01 -28.26
CA SER A 176 -12.46 2.44 -27.74
C SER A 176 -12.04 1.20 -28.52
N ARG A 177 -10.73 0.94 -28.54
CA ARG A 177 -10.12 -0.26 -29.09
C ARG A 177 -9.62 -1.16 -27.96
N LEU A 178 -9.79 -2.46 -28.12
CA LEU A 178 -9.19 -3.44 -27.23
C LEU A 178 -7.70 -3.60 -27.55
N ASP A 179 -6.84 -3.30 -26.59
CA ASP A 179 -5.43 -3.66 -26.59
C ASP A 179 -5.25 -4.96 -25.80
N THR A 180 -5.18 -6.08 -26.53
CA THR A 180 -5.04 -7.41 -25.93
C THR A 180 -3.66 -7.67 -25.34
N ALA A 181 -2.61 -6.95 -25.79
CA ALA A 181 -1.26 -7.13 -25.28
C ALA A 181 -1.14 -6.56 -23.86
N ASN A 182 -1.82 -5.44 -23.59
CA ASN A 182 -1.81 -4.76 -22.30
C ASN A 182 -3.11 -4.93 -21.50
N ASN A 183 -4.06 -5.70 -22.02
CA ASN A 183 -5.40 -5.93 -21.47
C ASN A 183 -6.12 -4.62 -21.10
N GLN A 184 -6.24 -3.71 -22.06
CA GLN A 184 -6.78 -2.35 -21.86
C GLN A 184 -7.81 -1.97 -22.93
N LEU A 185 -8.79 -1.14 -22.54
CA LEU A 185 -9.64 -0.41 -23.46
C LEU A 185 -9.03 0.97 -23.67
N VAL A 186 -8.57 1.24 -24.89
CA VAL A 186 -7.95 2.53 -25.25
C VAL A 186 -8.96 3.35 -26.03
N SER A 187 -9.39 4.48 -25.47
CA SER A 187 -10.30 5.40 -26.15
C SER A 187 -9.65 6.03 -27.38
N LEU A 188 -10.46 6.42 -28.35
CA LEU A 188 -10.00 7.29 -29.42
C LEU A 188 -9.63 8.68 -28.87
N PRO A 189 -8.69 9.41 -29.50
CA PRO A 189 -8.41 10.79 -29.16
C PRO A 189 -9.65 11.69 -29.32
N GLY A 190 -9.95 12.51 -28.32
CA GLY A 190 -11.08 13.43 -28.32
C GLY A 190 -11.19 14.27 -27.05
N PRO A 191 -12.29 15.01 -26.86
CA PRO A 191 -12.56 15.72 -25.62
C PRO A 191 -12.61 14.75 -24.44
N LEU A 192 -11.92 15.08 -23.35
CA LEU A 192 -11.95 14.25 -22.16
C LEU A 192 -13.22 14.53 -21.34
N PRO A 193 -13.97 13.49 -20.94
CA PRO A 193 -15.09 13.66 -20.02
C PRO A 193 -14.58 13.91 -18.59
N SER A 194 -15.46 14.43 -17.75
CA SER A 194 -15.17 14.70 -16.33
C SER A 194 -15.24 13.46 -15.44
N VAL A 195 -15.91 12.41 -15.89
CA VAL A 195 -15.92 11.09 -15.24
C VAL A 195 -15.79 10.03 -16.32
N MET A 196 -15.08 8.94 -16.05
CA MET A 196 -14.96 7.77 -16.92
C MET A 196 -15.12 6.49 -16.13
N ALA A 197 -15.73 5.48 -16.73
CA ALA A 197 -15.77 4.14 -16.17
C ALA A 197 -15.91 3.08 -17.26
N LEU A 198 -15.52 1.86 -16.93
CA LEU A 198 -15.91 0.68 -17.69
C LEU A 198 -17.27 0.22 -17.20
N MET A 199 -18.23 0.14 -18.12
CA MET A 199 -19.62 -0.23 -17.83
C MET A 199 -19.96 -1.57 -18.46
N GLN A 200 -20.75 -2.37 -17.75
CA GLN A 200 -21.54 -3.44 -18.35
C GLN A 200 -22.88 -2.87 -18.81
N VAL A 201 -23.28 -3.23 -20.01
CA VAL A 201 -24.60 -2.89 -20.57
C VAL A 201 -25.53 -4.09 -20.38
N ALA A 202 -26.67 -3.88 -19.73
CA ALA A 202 -27.68 -4.92 -19.59
C ALA A 202 -28.22 -5.35 -20.97
N ALA A 203 -28.50 -6.64 -21.14
CA ALA A 203 -29.17 -7.14 -22.33
C ALA A 203 -30.59 -6.52 -22.45
N PRO A 204 -31.03 -6.14 -23.67
CA PRO A 204 -32.33 -5.53 -23.92
C PRO A 204 -33.52 -6.46 -23.65
#